data_AF-A0A933ZV67-F1
#
_entry.id   AF-A0A933ZV67-F1
#
_cell.length_a   1.000
_cell.length_b   1.000
_cell.length_c   1.000
_cell.angle_alpha   90.00
_cell.angle_beta   90.00
_cell.angle_gamma   90.00
#
_symmetry.space_group_name_H-M   'P 1'
#
loop_
_entity.id
_entity.type
_entity.pdbx_description
1 polymer ?
#
loop_
_entity_poly.entity_id
_entity_poly.type
_entity_poly.pdbx_seq_one_letter_code
_entity_poly.pdbx_strand_id
1 'polypeptide(L)'
;MERSYKVREFTHLKGLKGLSETQLDQHFKLYEGYVKNTNLLREQVGEMMAKGQTETPIFAELVRRLPFEQNGMVLNEYYFDNMTPNGGDIPRSG
;
A
#
# COMPACT_ATOMS: atom_id res chain seq x y z
N MET A 1 -2.31 -18.67 -9.75
CA MET A 1 -2.13 -17.24 -10.06
C MET A 1 -2.47 -16.46 -8.81
N GLU A 2 -1.48 -15.80 -8.22
CA GLU A 2 -1.71 -14.99 -7.03
C GLU A 2 -2.66 -13.83 -7.35
N ARG A 3 -3.64 -13.61 -6.47
CA ARG A 3 -4.67 -12.59 -6.64
C ARG A 3 -4.02 -11.21 -6.55
N SER A 4 -4.24 -10.34 -7.54
CA SER A 4 -3.78 -8.95 -7.48
C SER A 4 -4.45 -8.20 -6.34
N TYR A 5 -3.71 -7.30 -5.70
CA TYR A 5 -4.26 -6.40 -4.70
C TYR A 5 -5.19 -5.39 -5.34
N LYS A 6 -6.25 -5.03 -4.62
CA LYS A 6 -7.21 -3.99 -5.02
C LYS A 6 -7.03 -2.80 -4.11
N VAL A 7 -7.15 -1.61 -4.68
CA VAL A 7 -7.23 -0.36 -3.91
C VAL A 7 -8.42 -0.46 -2.96
N ARG A 8 -8.19 -0.15 -1.69
CA ARG A 8 -9.23 -0.02 -0.68
C ARG A 8 -9.69 1.43 -0.62
N GLU A 9 -10.99 1.62 -0.47
CA GLU A 9 -11.61 2.93 -0.36
C GLU A 9 -11.71 3.35 1.11
N PHE A 10 -11.29 4.58 1.43
CA PHE A 10 -11.31 5.12 2.80
C PHE A 10 -12.23 6.34 2.91
N THR A 11 -13.42 6.24 2.29
CA THR A 11 -14.41 7.33 2.24
C THR A 11 -14.95 7.73 3.62
N HIS A 12 -14.76 6.89 4.64
CA HIS A 12 -15.10 7.18 6.03
C HIS A 12 -14.24 8.29 6.65
N LEU A 13 -13.12 8.65 6.02
CA LEU A 13 -12.24 9.73 6.47
C LEU A 13 -12.65 11.12 5.96
N LYS A 14 -13.70 11.24 5.16
CA LYS A 14 -14.23 12.54 4.74
C LYS A 14 -14.63 13.37 5.97
N GLY A 15 -14.21 14.62 6.01
CA GLY A 15 -14.46 15.51 7.15
C GLY A 15 -13.54 15.25 8.36
N LEU A 16 -12.41 14.56 8.17
CA LEU A 16 -11.39 14.40 9.21
C LEU A 16 -10.91 15.77 9.71
N LYS A 17 -10.84 15.95 11.02
CA LYS A 17 -10.31 17.17 11.62
C LYS A 17 -8.79 17.08 11.73
N GLY A 18 -8.08 18.11 11.27
CA GLY A 18 -6.62 18.22 11.38
C GLY A 18 -5.85 17.90 10.09
N LEU A 19 -6.48 17.27 9.10
CA LEU A 19 -5.95 17.13 7.74
C LEU A 19 -6.97 17.71 6.75
N SER A 20 -6.49 18.47 5.77
CA SER A 20 -7.37 18.98 4.71
C SER A 20 -7.77 17.87 3.73
N GLU A 21 -8.92 18.03 3.06
CA GLU A 21 -9.37 17.13 2.00
C GLU A 21 -8.31 16.99 0.90
N THR A 22 -7.66 18.10 0.50
CA THR A 22 -6.57 18.06 -0.49
C THR A 22 -5.38 17.20 -0.05
N GLN A 23 -5.00 17.24 1.23
CA GLN A 23 -3.92 16.41 1.76
C GLN A 23 -4.33 14.93 1.78
N LEU A 24 -5.59 14.63 2.14
CA LEU A 24 -6.12 13.27 2.09
C LEU A 24 -6.13 12.72 0.66
N ASP A 25 -6.63 13.49 -0.30
CA ASP A 25 -6.65 13.10 -1.73
C ASP A 25 -5.24 12.81 -2.26
N GLN A 26 -4.26 13.63 -1.91
CA GLN A 26 -2.86 13.39 -2.29
C GLN A 26 -2.31 12.11 -1.63
N HIS A 27 -2.65 11.87 -0.37
CA HIS A 27 -2.18 10.69 0.36
C HIS A 27 -2.84 9.40 -0.16
N PHE A 28 -4.12 9.44 -0.53
CA PHE A 28 -4.81 8.32 -1.17
C PHE A 28 -4.20 7.99 -2.53
N LYS A 29 -3.87 9.01 -3.36
CA LYS A 29 -3.18 8.79 -4.64
C LYS A 29 -1.80 8.15 -4.47
N LEU A 30 -1.05 8.53 -3.42
CA LEU A 30 0.23 7.87 -3.11
C LEU A 30 0.01 6.40 -2.76
N TYR A 31 -0.99 6.09 -1.92
CA TYR A 31 -1.38 4.72 -1.58
C TYR A 31 -1.79 3.90 -2.82
N GLU A 32 -2.63 4.45 -3.70
CA GLU A 32 -3.00 3.81 -4.97
C GLU A 32 -1.77 3.47 -5.82
N GLY A 33 -0.76 4.36 -5.81
CA GLY A 33 0.54 4.13 -6.43
C GLY A 33 1.24 2.88 -5.88
N TYR A 34 1.29 2.73 -4.55
CA TYR A 34 1.89 1.54 -3.91
C TYR A 34 1.15 0.24 -4.27
N VAL A 35 -0.18 0.26 -4.33
CA VAL A 35 -0.99 -0.90 -4.75
C VAL A 35 -0.64 -1.30 -6.19
N LYS A 36 -0.64 -0.32 -7.11
CA LYS A 36 -0.34 -0.53 -8.53
C LYS A 36 1.07 -1.09 -8.73
N ASN A 37 2.07 -0.48 -8.10
CA ASN A 37 3.46 -0.88 -8.25
C ASN A 37 3.74 -2.24 -7.61
N THR A 38 3.11 -2.54 -6.47
CA THR A 38 3.18 -3.86 -5.84
C THR A 38 2.71 -4.95 -6.81
N ASN A 39 1.55 -4.76 -7.43
CA ASN A 39 1.03 -5.71 -8.41
C ASN A 39 1.97 -5.90 -9.61
N LEU A 40 2.47 -4.79 -10.17
CA LEU A 40 3.40 -4.81 -11.30
C LEU A 40 4.69 -5.57 -10.95
N LEU A 41 5.30 -5.30 -9.79
CA LEU A 41 6.53 -5.96 -9.37
C LEU A 41 6.32 -7.45 -9.11
N ARG A 42 5.18 -7.85 -8.53
CA ARG A 42 4.85 -9.27 -8.33
C ARG A 42 4.70 -10.01 -9.65
N GLU A 43 4.05 -9.38 -10.63
CA GLU A 43 3.93 -9.93 -11.99
C GLU A 43 5.31 -10.11 -12.62
N GLN A 44 6.14 -9.08 -12.64
CA GLN A 44 7.49 -9.13 -13.22
C GLN A 44 8.40 -10.16 -12.53
N VAL A 45 8.41 -10.19 -11.19
CA VAL A 45 9.17 -11.18 -10.41
C VAL A 45 8.66 -12.60 -10.73
N GLY A 46 7.35 -12.80 -10.76
CA GLY A 46 6.74 -14.09 -11.11
C GLY A 46 7.09 -14.56 -12.52
N GLU A 47 7.07 -13.66 -13.50
CA GLU A 47 7.50 -13.97 -14.87
C GLU A 47 8.97 -14.36 -14.95
N MET A 48 9.85 -13.62 -14.26
CA MET A 48 11.29 -13.91 -14.26
C MET A 48 11.58 -15.26 -13.58
N MET A 49 10.86 -15.58 -12.50
CA MET A 49 10.94 -16.91 -11.87
C MET A 49 10.51 -18.01 -12.83
N ALA A 50 9.39 -17.83 -13.54
CA ALA A 50 8.90 -18.80 -14.52
C ALA A 50 9.87 -19.01 -15.70
N LYS A 51 10.65 -17.99 -16.06
CA LYS A 51 11.68 -18.03 -17.11
C LYS A 51 13.06 -18.48 -16.60
N GLY A 52 13.22 -18.77 -15.31
CA GLY A 52 14.51 -19.17 -14.71
C GLY A 52 15.55 -18.03 -14.64
N GLN A 53 15.11 -16.78 -14.60
CA GLN A 53 15.97 -15.58 -14.66
C GLN A 53 16.33 -15.02 -13.26
N THR A 54 16.41 -15.87 -12.24
CA THR A 54 16.59 -15.47 -10.83
C THR A 54 18.01 -14.98 -10.50
N GLU A 55 19.01 -15.40 -11.26
CA GLU A 55 20.42 -15.02 -11.05
C GLU A 55 20.82 -13.70 -11.75
N THR A 56 19.83 -12.92 -12.21
CA THR A 56 20.10 -11.67 -12.95
C THR A 56 20.11 -10.46 -12.00
N PRO A 57 20.93 -9.43 -12.27
CA PRO A 57 20.88 -8.18 -11.51
C PRO A 57 19.48 -7.55 -11.52
N ILE A 58 18.77 -7.63 -12.65
CA ILE A 58 17.39 -7.11 -12.77
C ILE A 58 16.47 -7.78 -11.75
N PHE A 59 16.52 -9.11 -11.62
CA PHE A 59 15.71 -9.83 -10.63
C PHE A 59 16.02 -9.36 -9.21
N ALA A 60 17.30 -9.23 -8.86
CA ALA A 60 17.73 -8.76 -7.54
C ALA A 60 17.20 -7.35 -7.23
N GLU A 61 17.20 -6.44 -8.22
CA GLU A 61 16.67 -5.09 -8.08
C GLU A 61 15.14 -5.10 -7.84
N LEU A 62 14.38 -5.90 -8.60
CA LEU A 62 12.93 -6.01 -8.46
C LEU A 62 12.53 -6.61 -7.11
N VAL A 63 13.21 -7.67 -6.68
CA VAL A 63 12.97 -8.32 -5.39
C VAL A 63 13.29 -7.35 -4.24
N ARG A 64 14.33 -6.53 -4.34
CA ARG A 64 14.63 -5.52 -3.32
C ARG A 64 13.63 -4.37 -3.30
N ARG A 65 13.07 -4.00 -4.45
CA ARG A 65 12.04 -2.94 -4.53
C ARG A 65 10.68 -3.40 -4.03
N LEU A 66 10.33 -4.68 -4.22
CA LEU A 66 9.01 -5.21 -3.92
C LEU A 66 8.57 -4.95 -2.45
N PRO A 67 9.39 -5.21 -1.41
CA PRO A 67 9.02 -4.91 -0.02
C PRO A 67 8.75 -3.44 0.25
N PHE A 68 9.40 -2.52 -0.47
CA PHE A 68 9.15 -1.09 -0.31
C PHE A 68 7.73 -0.71 -0.75
N GLU A 69 7.31 -1.18 -1.94
CA GLU A 69 5.95 -0.93 -2.43
C GLU A 69 4.91 -1.67 -1.58
N GLN A 70 5.19 -2.93 -1.21
CA GLN A 70 4.28 -3.75 -0.41
C GLN A 70 4.05 -3.16 0.98
N ASN A 71 5.12 -2.73 1.66
CA ASN A 71 4.99 -2.07 2.96
C ASN A 71 4.31 -0.71 2.82
N GLY A 72 4.62 0.06 1.78
CA GLY A 72 3.92 1.32 1.49
C GLY A 72 2.42 1.12 1.35
N MET A 73 1.98 0.05 0.66
CA MET A 73 0.58 -0.33 0.57
C MET A 73 0.00 -0.70 1.94
N VAL A 74 0.57 -1.72 2.61
CA VAL A 74 -0.01 -2.29 3.85
C VAL A 74 -0.02 -1.30 5.01
N LEU A 75 1.05 -0.52 5.18
CA LEU A 75 1.13 0.46 6.27
C LEU A 75 0.14 1.61 6.06
N ASN A 76 -0.07 2.06 4.83
CA ASN A 76 -1.09 3.07 4.54
C ASN A 76 -2.50 2.55 4.81
N GLU A 77 -2.79 1.27 4.51
CA GLU A 77 -4.08 0.67 4.86
C GLU A 77 -4.33 0.71 6.36
N TYR A 78 -3.36 0.26 7.17
CA TYR A 78 -3.48 0.34 8.63
C TYR A 78 -3.58 1.78 9.14
N TYR A 79 -2.84 2.70 8.54
CA TYR A 79 -2.89 4.12 8.88
C TYR A 79 -4.30 4.69 8.69
N PHE A 80 -4.94 4.44 7.54
CA PHE A 80 -6.28 4.92 7.26
C PHE A 80 -7.37 4.21 8.05
N ASP A 81 -7.24 2.90 8.28
CA ASP A 81 -8.16 2.11 9.11
C ASP A 81 -8.16 2.58 10.58
N ASN A 82 -7.02 3.03 11.08
CA ASN A 82 -6.86 3.51 12.45
C ASN A 82 -7.34 4.95 12.68
N MET A 83 -7.87 5.62 11.65
CA MET A 83 -8.36 6.99 11.75
C MET A 83 -9.89 7.07 11.69
N THR A 84 -10.43 8.05 12.40
CA THR A 84 -11.86 8.39 12.37
C THR A 84 -12.03 9.91 12.57
N PRO A 85 -13.00 10.56 11.89
CA PRO A 85 -13.23 12.01 12.01
C PRO A 85 -13.48 12.52 13.43
N ASN A 86 -13.99 11.68 14.32
CA ASN A 86 -14.41 12.06 15.67
C ASN A 86 -13.37 11.72 16.76
N GLY A 87 -12.20 11.20 16.38
CA GLY A 87 -11.26 10.58 17.33
C GLY A 87 -11.76 9.22 17.82
N GLY A 88 -10.83 8.31 18.11
CA GLY A 88 -11.14 7.01 18.71
C GLY A 88 -11.22 7.11 20.24
N ASP A 89 -11.95 6.18 20.87
CA ASP A 89 -11.90 6.01 22.31
C ASP A 89 -10.45 5.69 22.73
N ILE A 90 -9.94 6.41 23.73
CA ILE A 90 -8.67 6.04 24.35
C ILE A 90 -8.92 4.70 25.05
N PRO A 91 -8.17 3.62 24.72
CA PRO A 91 -8.33 2.35 25.42
C PRO A 91 -8.14 2.61 26.90
N ARG A 92 -9.14 2.24 27.73
CA ARG A 92 -8.98 2.30 29.19
C ARG A 92 -7.76 1.46 29.54
N SER A 93 -6.69 2.12 29.98
CA SER A 93 -5.57 1.46 30.62
C SER A 93 -6.14 0.67 31.80
N GLY A 94 -5.86 -0.64 31.82
CA GLY A 94 -6.19 -1.49 32.96
C GLY A 94 -5.46 -1.03 34.22
#